data_AF-A0A957B6C7-F1
#
_entry.id   AF-A0A957B6C7-F1
#
_cell.length_a   1.000
_cell.length_b   1.000
_cell.length_c   1.000
_cell.angle_alpha   90.00
_cell.angle_beta   90.00
_cell.angle_gamma   90.00
#
_symmetry.space_group_name_H-M   'P 1'
#
loop_
_entity.id
_entity.type
_entity.pdbx_description
1 polymer ?
#
loop_
_entity_poly.entity_id
_entity_poly.type
_entity_poly.pdbx_seq_one_letter_code
_entity_poly.pdbx_strand_id
1 'polypeptide(L)'
;RYVIPAAKTPTIPVREATTFKAYYVSETVEGARAEQHSDVAVIGRNNSTGQQVWSAEWGYPGDFDYREFHKKAGTSGLQYWRVTGDKVDLGHKDYYHPDWAGYKVEQHAEHFSHLVGDLLRTYNKDTGSFGLIASNYDTELFGHWWFEGINWIGKVLRHLANHPDVELTTAVDFIDAHPPEGVLHLPESSWGAGGNHFTWDNGDTNWMWGPIHECEERMQALADQFENPSDSERAVLSQTAREALLLQSSDWPFLVTTGQAREYAIQRFSQHVDRFNKLALSLEEGKPDVGYAEELWERDKVFPNIDYRWFRD
;
A
#
# COMPACT_ATOMS: atom_id res chain seq x y z
N ARG A 1 1.61 -14.41 7.74
CA ARG A 1 2.71 -13.42 7.58
C ARG A 1 2.38 -12.62 6.33
N TYR A 2 2.27 -11.29 6.43
CA TYR A 2 1.96 -10.35 5.34
C TYR A 2 3.12 -10.18 4.33
N VAL A 3 4.20 -10.93 4.53
CA VAL A 3 5.39 -10.86 3.70
C VAL A 3 5.14 -11.71 2.47
N ILE A 4 4.74 -11.05 1.40
CA ILE A 4 4.87 -11.58 0.05
C ILE A 4 6.34 -12.00 -0.09
N PRO A 5 6.64 -13.30 -0.31
CA PRO A 5 8.00 -13.73 -0.48
C PRO A 5 8.61 -12.96 -1.64
N ALA A 6 9.65 -12.17 -1.37
CA ALA A 6 10.52 -11.70 -2.44
C ALA A 6 11.00 -12.95 -3.19
N ALA A 7 10.88 -12.95 -4.52
CA ALA A 7 11.39 -14.06 -5.33
C ALA A 7 12.84 -14.34 -4.93
N LYS A 8 13.20 -15.62 -4.75
CA LYS A 8 14.54 -16.04 -4.26
C LYS A 8 15.68 -15.56 -5.16
N THR A 9 15.39 -15.12 -6.38
CA THR A 9 16.24 -14.26 -7.19
C THR A 9 15.32 -13.51 -8.16
N PRO A 10 15.07 -12.20 -8.02
CA PRO A 10 14.36 -11.47 -9.04
C PRO A 10 15.26 -11.43 -10.28
N THR A 11 14.81 -12.02 -11.38
CA THR A 11 15.41 -11.80 -12.70
C THR A 11 15.07 -10.36 -13.09
N ILE A 12 15.82 -9.40 -12.56
CA ILE A 12 15.67 -8.00 -12.91
C ILE A 12 16.31 -7.86 -14.30
N PRO A 13 15.55 -7.59 -15.37
CA PRO A 13 16.15 -7.30 -16.66
C PRO A 13 17.13 -6.13 -16.47
N VAL A 14 18.31 -6.21 -17.08
CA VAL A 14 19.28 -5.11 -17.06
C VAL A 14 18.57 -3.89 -17.64
N ARG A 15 18.31 -2.91 -16.79
CA ARG A 15 17.78 -1.61 -17.16
C ARG A 15 18.85 -0.58 -16.86
N GLU A 16 19.00 0.40 -17.74
CA GLU A 16 19.80 1.62 -17.48
C GLU A 16 19.11 2.56 -16.47
N ALA A 17 18.35 1.98 -15.52
CA ALA A 17 17.59 2.71 -14.53
C ALA A 17 18.01 2.23 -13.14
N THR A 18 18.14 3.19 -12.24
CA THR A 18 18.53 2.98 -10.85
C THR A 18 17.48 3.54 -9.90
N THR A 19 17.31 2.91 -8.73
CA THR A 19 16.43 3.43 -7.66
C THR A 19 17.04 4.59 -6.89
N PHE A 20 18.27 4.98 -7.24
CA PHE A 20 18.98 6.13 -6.67
C PHE A 20 18.63 7.47 -7.32
N LYS A 21 17.75 7.50 -8.33
CA LYS A 21 17.31 8.72 -9.01
C LYS A 21 15.80 8.73 -9.18
N ALA A 22 15.26 9.94 -9.33
CA ALA A 22 13.93 10.14 -9.87
C ALA A 22 13.97 10.22 -11.41
N TYR A 23 12.86 9.89 -12.06
CA TYR A 23 12.67 9.98 -13.51
C TYR A 23 11.34 10.64 -13.80
N TYR A 24 11.21 11.30 -14.95
CA TYR A 24 9.89 11.59 -15.48
C TYR A 24 9.31 10.35 -16.17
N VAL A 25 7.98 10.21 -16.10
CA VAL A 25 7.26 9.14 -16.79
C VAL A 25 7.09 9.53 -18.26
N SER A 26 7.47 8.63 -19.17
CA SER A 26 7.32 8.85 -20.61
C SER A 26 5.87 9.08 -21.02
N GLU A 27 5.62 9.95 -21.99
CA GLU A 27 4.31 10.06 -22.62
C GLU A 27 3.98 8.80 -23.42
N THR A 28 3.10 7.96 -22.87
CA THR A 28 2.78 6.65 -23.46
C THR A 28 1.96 6.74 -24.75
N VAL A 29 1.33 7.89 -25.02
CA VAL A 29 0.64 8.19 -26.28
C VAL A 29 1.58 8.25 -27.49
N GLU A 30 2.87 8.53 -27.29
CA GLU A 30 3.88 8.55 -28.36
C GLU A 30 4.65 7.22 -28.53
N GLY A 31 4.34 6.20 -27.71
CA GLY A 31 4.90 4.86 -27.77
C GLY A 31 6.15 4.62 -26.91
N ALA A 32 6.69 3.40 -26.94
CA ALA A 32 7.67 2.88 -25.97
C ALA A 32 9.09 3.52 -26.01
N ARG A 33 9.30 4.54 -26.84
CA ARG A 33 10.57 5.29 -26.97
C ARG A 33 10.35 6.82 -26.92
N ALA A 34 9.22 7.27 -26.39
CA ALA A 34 8.95 8.70 -26.23
C ALA A 34 10.05 9.33 -25.35
N GLU A 35 10.73 10.34 -25.91
CA GLU A 35 11.63 11.21 -25.16
C GLU A 35 10.85 12.34 -24.45
N GLN A 36 9.58 12.54 -24.83
CA GLN A 36 8.64 13.44 -24.17
C GLN A 36 8.08 12.80 -22.89
N HIS A 37 7.75 13.63 -21.91
CA HIS A 37 7.31 13.19 -20.60
C HIS A 37 6.03 13.89 -20.12
N SER A 38 5.24 13.19 -19.32
CA SER A 38 3.94 13.67 -18.82
C SER A 38 4.00 14.68 -17.66
N ASP A 39 5.20 15.20 -17.35
CA ASP A 39 5.52 16.02 -16.17
C ASP A 39 5.26 15.32 -14.82
N VAL A 40 5.00 14.02 -14.82
CA VAL A 40 4.86 13.19 -13.61
C VAL A 40 6.21 12.56 -13.27
N ALA A 41 6.72 12.84 -12.07
CA ALA A 41 7.94 12.22 -11.56
C ALA A 41 7.66 10.87 -10.85
N VAL A 42 8.59 9.92 -10.99
CA VAL A 42 8.55 8.60 -10.33
C VAL A 42 9.85 8.35 -9.55
N ILE A 43 9.71 7.75 -8.36
CA ILE A 43 10.83 7.33 -7.51
C ILE A 43 10.69 5.83 -7.23
N GLY A 44 11.77 5.08 -7.45
CA GLY A 44 11.79 3.65 -7.20
C GLY A 44 12.06 3.30 -5.73
N ARG A 45 11.30 2.35 -5.18
CA ARG A 45 11.57 1.78 -3.86
C ARG A 45 12.95 1.13 -3.81
N ASN A 46 13.77 1.50 -2.83
CA ASN A 46 15.10 0.94 -2.67
C ASN A 46 15.04 -0.49 -2.11
N ASN A 47 15.60 -1.44 -2.87
CA ASN A 47 15.53 -2.87 -2.53
C ASN A 47 16.30 -3.21 -1.26
N SER A 48 17.49 -2.65 -1.06
CA SER A 48 18.37 -2.99 0.06
C SER A 48 17.76 -2.58 1.41
N THR A 49 17.32 -1.33 1.52
CA THR A 49 16.62 -0.84 2.73
C THR A 49 15.27 -1.54 2.92
N GLY A 50 14.59 -1.86 1.83
CA GLY A 50 13.36 -2.64 1.83
C GLY A 50 13.53 -4.04 2.43
N GLN A 51 14.50 -4.81 1.93
CA GLN A 51 14.78 -6.18 2.38
C GLN A 51 15.26 -6.21 3.83
N GLN A 52 16.07 -5.23 4.23
CA GLN A 52 16.62 -5.17 5.59
C GLN A 52 15.55 -5.05 6.68
N VAL A 53 14.36 -4.55 6.35
CA VAL A 53 13.25 -4.42 7.28
C VAL A 53 12.16 -5.47 7.03
N TRP A 54 11.77 -5.73 5.77
CA TRP A 54 10.65 -6.64 5.46
C TRP A 54 11.02 -8.11 5.33
N SER A 55 12.31 -8.46 5.31
CA SER A 55 12.71 -9.87 5.20
C SER A 55 12.22 -10.68 6.41
N ALA A 56 11.45 -11.73 6.15
CA ALA A 56 10.95 -12.61 7.21
C ALA A 56 12.04 -13.51 7.83
N GLU A 57 13.22 -13.60 7.19
CA GLU A 57 14.35 -14.41 7.63
C GLU A 57 15.48 -13.56 8.25
N TRP A 58 15.70 -12.34 7.74
CA TRP A 58 16.87 -11.52 8.09
C TRP A 58 16.52 -10.09 8.50
N GLY A 59 15.23 -9.73 8.45
CA GLY A 59 14.78 -8.38 8.78
C GLY A 59 14.73 -8.16 10.28
N TYR A 60 14.94 -6.90 10.70
CA TYR A 60 14.93 -6.54 12.12
C TYR A 60 13.73 -7.04 12.91
N PRO A 61 12.48 -6.99 12.40
CA PRO A 61 11.30 -7.46 13.13
C PRO A 61 11.35 -8.93 13.60
N GLY A 62 12.22 -9.75 12.99
CA GLY A 62 12.43 -11.15 13.36
C GLY A 62 13.38 -11.36 14.54
N ASP A 63 14.01 -10.31 15.09
CA ASP A 63 14.95 -10.46 16.20
C ASP A 63 14.29 -11.12 17.43
N PHE A 64 15.04 -12.03 18.05
CA PHE A 64 14.52 -12.91 19.12
C PHE A 64 14.16 -12.17 20.40
N ASP A 65 14.63 -10.94 20.58
CA ASP A 65 14.32 -10.10 21.74
C ASP A 65 13.09 -9.20 21.53
N TYR A 66 12.59 -9.08 20.30
CA TYR A 66 11.37 -8.32 20.00
C TYR A 66 10.10 -9.06 20.36
N ARG A 67 9.01 -8.30 20.57
CA ARG A 67 7.71 -8.84 20.99
C ARG A 67 7.11 -9.77 19.94
N GLU A 68 6.70 -10.98 20.35
CA GLU A 68 6.00 -11.96 19.49
C GLU A 68 4.56 -11.51 19.21
N PHE A 69 4.26 -11.24 17.95
CA PHE A 69 2.94 -10.79 17.52
C PHE A 69 1.86 -11.86 17.67
N HIS A 70 2.20 -13.13 17.37
CA HIS A 70 1.20 -14.20 17.22
C HIS A 70 0.79 -14.85 18.55
N LYS A 71 1.57 -14.67 19.62
CA LYS A 71 1.24 -15.21 20.95
C LYS A 71 0.47 -14.19 21.78
N LYS A 72 -0.80 -14.48 22.03
CA LYS A 72 -1.72 -13.63 22.79
C LYS A 72 -2.21 -14.36 24.03
N ALA A 73 -2.35 -13.63 25.14
CA ALA A 73 -3.01 -14.14 26.33
C ALA A 73 -4.49 -14.39 26.02
N GLY A 74 -4.99 -15.59 26.33
CA GLY A 74 -6.35 -16.00 25.93
C GLY A 74 -7.48 -15.13 26.49
N THR A 75 -7.26 -14.46 27.63
CA THR A 75 -8.28 -13.61 28.26
C THR A 75 -8.25 -12.16 27.80
N SER A 76 -7.05 -11.56 27.73
CA SER A 76 -6.89 -10.12 27.46
C SER A 76 -6.51 -9.81 26.02
N GLY A 77 -6.04 -10.81 25.25
CA GLY A 77 -5.46 -10.60 23.92
C GLY A 77 -4.07 -9.94 23.94
N LEU A 78 -3.55 -9.57 25.11
CA LEU A 78 -2.25 -8.91 25.26
C LEU A 78 -1.09 -9.86 24.96
N GLN A 79 0.00 -9.29 24.45
CA GLN A 79 1.19 -10.01 23.99
C GLN A 79 2.34 -9.80 24.98
N TYR A 80 2.73 -10.84 25.72
CA TYR A 80 3.72 -10.77 26.81
C TYR A 80 5.02 -11.52 26.52
N TRP A 81 5.19 -12.02 25.29
CA TRP A 81 6.29 -12.91 24.93
C TRP A 81 7.15 -12.29 23.84
N ARG A 82 8.40 -12.74 23.74
CA ARG A 82 9.33 -12.37 22.68
C ARG A 82 9.39 -13.45 21.59
N VAL A 83 9.91 -13.08 20.41
CA VAL A 83 10.06 -13.99 19.27
C VAL A 83 10.89 -15.22 19.65
N THR A 84 11.88 -15.13 20.54
CA THR A 84 12.65 -16.25 21.12
C THR A 84 13.54 -17.02 20.13
N GLY A 85 13.06 -17.33 18.94
CA GLY A 85 13.75 -18.07 17.88
C GLY A 85 12.82 -18.43 16.72
N ASP A 86 13.39 -18.64 15.52
CA ASP A 86 12.66 -18.84 14.25
C ASP A 86 11.78 -20.10 14.20
N LYS A 87 12.07 -21.09 15.05
CA LYS A 87 11.39 -22.40 15.08
C LYS A 87 10.92 -22.79 16.47
N VAL A 88 10.86 -21.82 17.38
CA VAL A 88 10.32 -22.03 18.72
C VAL A 88 8.80 -22.05 18.61
N ASP A 89 8.20 -23.14 19.08
CA ASP A 89 6.74 -23.25 19.15
C ASP A 89 6.14 -22.15 20.05
N LEU A 90 4.90 -21.73 19.77
CA LEU A 90 4.24 -20.67 20.53
C LEU A 90 4.18 -21.01 22.03
N GLY A 91 3.97 -22.27 22.42
CA GLY A 91 3.97 -22.67 23.83
C GLY A 91 5.29 -22.39 24.55
N HIS A 92 6.41 -22.40 23.81
CA HIS A 92 7.78 -22.32 24.33
C HIS A 92 8.42 -20.93 24.17
N LYS A 93 7.68 -19.94 23.63
CA LYS A 93 8.13 -18.54 23.59
C LYS A 93 8.33 -18.00 25.01
N ASP A 94 9.46 -17.37 25.22
CA ASP A 94 9.90 -16.80 26.48
C ASP A 94 9.28 -15.41 26.71
N TYR A 95 9.34 -14.90 27.94
CA TYR A 95 8.77 -13.60 28.28
C TYR A 95 9.48 -12.44 27.59
N TYR A 96 8.72 -11.39 27.32
CA TYR A 96 9.24 -10.17 26.73
C TYR A 96 10.04 -9.35 27.75
N HIS A 97 11.21 -8.88 27.34
CA HIS A 97 12.11 -8.05 28.14
C HIS A 97 12.29 -6.67 27.46
N PRO A 98 11.59 -5.62 27.92
CA PRO A 98 11.64 -4.30 27.27
C PRO A 98 13.05 -3.73 27.14
N ASP A 99 13.92 -3.97 28.12
CA ASP A 99 15.30 -3.48 28.11
C ASP A 99 16.12 -4.14 26.99
N TRP A 100 15.95 -5.45 26.78
CA TRP A 100 16.66 -6.21 25.75
C TRP A 100 16.23 -5.75 24.36
N ALA A 101 14.92 -5.63 24.16
CA ALA A 101 14.35 -5.06 22.96
C ALA A 101 14.88 -3.64 22.73
N GLY A 102 14.94 -2.79 23.76
CA GLY A 102 15.50 -1.44 23.69
C GLY A 102 16.93 -1.39 23.18
N TYR A 103 17.81 -2.30 23.64
CA TYR A 103 19.18 -2.41 23.11
C TYR A 103 19.20 -2.81 21.63
N LYS A 104 18.33 -3.74 21.22
CA LYS A 104 18.21 -4.16 19.81
C LYS A 104 17.71 -3.03 18.91
N VAL A 105 16.76 -2.23 19.38
CA VAL A 105 16.29 -1.05 18.64
C VAL A 105 17.45 -0.10 18.35
N GLU A 106 18.32 0.17 19.33
CA GLU A 106 19.48 1.04 19.13
C GLU A 106 20.43 0.45 18.06
N GLN A 107 20.83 -0.81 18.22
CA GLN A 107 21.72 -1.50 17.28
C GLN A 107 21.16 -1.52 15.85
N HIS A 108 19.88 -1.84 15.71
CA HIS A 108 19.22 -1.91 14.40
C HIS A 108 19.01 -0.53 13.78
N ALA A 109 18.79 0.52 14.57
CA ALA A 109 18.66 1.87 14.06
C ALA A 109 20.02 2.41 13.59
N GLU A 110 21.08 2.20 14.37
CA GLU A 110 22.45 2.54 13.99
C GLU A 110 22.87 1.80 12.71
N HIS A 111 22.67 0.48 12.66
CA HIS A 111 22.96 -0.32 11.46
C HIS A 111 22.23 0.20 10.23
N PHE A 112 20.93 0.51 10.35
CA PHE A 112 20.16 1.01 9.22
C PHE A 112 20.69 2.37 8.73
N SER A 113 21.09 3.25 9.65
CA SER A 113 21.67 4.54 9.27
C SER A 113 23.01 4.39 8.53
N HIS A 114 23.87 3.47 8.96
CA HIS A 114 25.11 3.14 8.27
C HIS A 114 24.85 2.53 6.90
N LEU A 115 23.88 1.61 6.78
CA LEU A 115 23.46 1.05 5.49
C LEU A 115 23.06 2.15 4.50
N VAL A 116 22.23 3.10 4.93
CA VAL A 116 21.81 4.24 4.09
C VAL A 116 23.02 5.08 3.66
N GLY A 117 23.88 5.43 4.62
CA GLY A 117 25.10 6.19 4.33
C GLY A 117 26.05 5.47 3.36
N ASP A 118 26.27 4.16 3.55
CA ASP A 118 27.11 3.34 2.67
C ASP A 118 26.56 3.26 1.25
N LEU A 119 25.24 3.10 1.10
CA LEU A 119 24.57 3.08 -0.20
C LEU A 119 24.77 4.41 -0.95
N LEU A 120 24.56 5.54 -0.27
CA LEU A 120 24.74 6.87 -0.85
C LEU A 120 26.20 7.17 -1.17
N ARG A 121 27.14 6.86 -0.27
CA ARG A 121 28.58 7.03 -0.50
C ARG A 121 29.06 6.20 -1.68
N THR A 122 28.63 4.95 -1.78
CA THR A 122 29.00 4.07 -2.89
C THR A 122 28.46 4.62 -4.20
N TYR A 123 27.18 5.01 -4.22
CA TYR A 123 26.57 5.62 -5.40
C TYR A 123 27.29 6.89 -5.85
N ASN A 124 27.64 7.78 -4.91
CA ASN A 124 28.37 9.00 -5.20
C ASN A 124 29.80 8.71 -5.71
N LYS A 125 30.51 7.75 -5.12
CA LYS A 125 31.83 7.34 -5.58
C LYS A 125 31.81 6.80 -7.01
N ASP A 126 30.78 6.04 -7.36
CA ASP A 126 30.69 5.38 -8.67
C ASP A 126 30.20 6.32 -9.77
N THR A 127 29.39 7.33 -9.43
CA THR A 127 28.72 8.21 -10.42
C THR A 127 29.14 9.67 -10.36
N GLY A 128 29.72 10.13 -9.26
CA GLY A 128 29.98 11.54 -8.97
C GLY A 128 28.74 12.35 -8.57
N SER A 129 27.55 11.74 -8.53
CA SER A 129 26.27 12.41 -8.23
C SER A 129 25.73 12.04 -6.85
N PHE A 130 24.88 12.89 -6.27
CA PHE A 130 24.12 12.52 -5.08
C PHE A 130 22.99 11.54 -5.45
N GLY A 131 22.70 10.59 -4.56
CA GLY A 131 21.64 9.61 -4.73
C GLY A 131 20.44 9.90 -3.84
N LEU A 132 19.26 9.45 -4.27
CA LEU A 132 18.02 9.41 -3.50
C LEU A 132 17.76 8.00 -2.99
N ILE A 133 17.27 7.83 -1.75
CA ILE A 133 16.79 6.54 -1.25
C ILE A 133 15.36 6.70 -0.78
N ALA A 134 14.43 5.99 -1.42
CA ALA A 134 13.05 5.85 -0.97
C ALA A 134 12.83 4.49 -0.30
N SER A 135 12.52 4.51 1.00
CA SER A 135 12.24 3.31 1.79
C SER A 135 10.77 3.29 2.19
N ASN A 136 9.95 2.59 1.40
CA ASN A 136 8.50 2.52 1.59
C ASN A 136 8.11 1.25 2.36
N TYR A 137 7.24 1.44 3.37
CA TYR A 137 6.73 0.40 4.27
C TYR A 137 5.26 0.66 4.61
N ASP A 138 4.51 -0.40 4.91
CA ASP A 138 3.17 -0.29 5.46
C ASP A 138 3.23 0.31 6.87
N THR A 139 2.40 1.32 7.15
CA THR A 139 2.45 2.04 8.44
C THR A 139 2.24 1.12 9.63
N GLU A 140 1.33 0.13 9.51
CA GLU A 140 1.05 -0.84 10.56
C GLU A 140 2.25 -1.74 10.89
N LEU A 141 3.27 -1.79 10.03
CA LEU A 141 4.51 -2.46 10.37
C LEU A 141 5.06 -1.91 11.70
N PHE A 142 5.02 -0.59 11.89
CA PHE A 142 5.59 0.07 13.05
C PHE A 142 4.56 0.16 14.18
N GLY A 143 4.79 -0.58 15.26
CA GLY A 143 3.98 -0.58 16.49
C GLY A 143 2.93 -1.69 16.55
N HIS A 144 2.39 -2.13 15.40
CA HIS A 144 1.44 -3.24 15.35
C HIS A 144 2.15 -4.57 15.07
N TRP A 145 2.62 -4.80 13.84
CA TRP A 145 3.32 -6.04 13.46
C TRP A 145 4.68 -6.16 14.16
N TRP A 146 5.45 -5.07 14.14
CA TRP A 146 6.70 -4.92 14.85
C TRP A 146 6.52 -3.87 15.95
N PHE A 147 6.36 -4.35 17.18
CA PHE A 147 6.00 -3.49 18.32
C PHE A 147 7.00 -2.36 18.56
N GLU A 148 8.28 -2.66 18.45
CA GLU A 148 9.36 -1.72 18.67
C GLU A 148 9.61 -0.79 17.48
N GLY A 149 8.91 -1.00 16.36
CA GLY A 149 9.11 -0.29 15.11
C GLY A 149 8.96 1.24 15.22
N ILE A 150 8.07 1.72 16.11
CA ILE A 150 7.92 3.16 16.38
C ILE A 150 9.17 3.75 17.05
N ASN A 151 9.74 3.03 18.02
CA ASN A 151 10.97 3.46 18.68
C ASN A 151 12.14 3.41 17.70
N TRP A 152 12.18 2.38 16.85
CA TRP A 152 13.21 2.22 15.83
C TRP A 152 13.18 3.34 14.80
N ILE A 153 12.03 3.65 14.19
CA ILE A 153 11.95 4.70 13.15
C ILE A 153 12.33 6.06 13.73
N GLY A 154 11.92 6.35 14.97
CA GLY A 154 12.34 7.56 15.67
C GLY A 154 13.85 7.65 15.90
N LYS A 155 14.54 6.53 16.16
CA LYS A 155 16.00 6.51 16.32
C LYS A 155 16.72 6.59 14.97
N VAL A 156 16.22 5.88 13.94
CA VAL A 156 16.73 5.98 12.57
C VAL A 156 16.72 7.42 12.09
N LEU A 157 15.59 8.13 12.24
CA LEU A 157 15.49 9.53 11.83
C LEU A 157 16.49 10.43 12.56
N ARG A 158 16.75 10.20 13.85
CA ARG A 158 17.77 10.95 14.60
C ARG A 158 19.19 10.63 14.16
N HIS A 159 19.49 9.37 13.87
CA HIS A 159 20.80 8.96 13.35
C HIS A 159 21.05 9.55 11.97
N LEU A 160 20.08 9.43 11.06
CA LEU A 160 20.17 9.99 9.70
C LEU A 160 20.27 11.53 9.71
N ALA A 161 19.52 12.22 10.57
CA ALA A 161 19.60 13.68 10.69
C ALA A 161 20.97 14.20 11.17
N ASN A 162 21.77 13.36 11.84
CA ASN A 162 23.13 13.70 12.28
C ASN A 162 24.21 13.05 11.39
N HIS A 163 23.82 12.29 10.36
CA HIS A 163 24.76 11.57 9.52
C HIS A 163 25.34 12.53 8.45
N PRO A 164 26.67 12.65 8.32
CA PRO A 164 27.30 13.69 7.49
C PRO A 164 27.01 13.56 5.99
N ASP A 165 26.73 12.35 5.51
CA ASP A 165 26.47 12.07 4.09
C ASP A 165 24.97 11.92 3.76
N VAL A 166 24.06 12.23 4.68
CA VAL A 166 22.61 12.05 4.49
C VAL A 166 21.87 13.34 4.78
N GLU A 167 20.98 13.70 3.87
CA GLU A 167 19.97 14.73 4.09
C GLU A 167 18.58 14.08 4.09
N LEU A 168 17.79 14.35 5.14
CA LEU A 168 16.39 13.94 5.19
C LEU A 168 15.53 15.00 4.51
N THR A 169 14.72 14.59 3.56
CA THR A 169 13.84 15.48 2.78
C THR A 169 12.49 14.81 2.52
N THR A 170 11.52 15.61 2.06
CA THR A 170 10.28 15.08 1.49
C THR A 170 10.47 14.80 -0.01
N ALA A 171 9.61 13.95 -0.58
CA ALA A 171 9.65 13.65 -2.01
C ALA A 171 9.40 14.93 -2.86
N VAL A 172 8.49 15.80 -2.42
CA VAL A 172 8.17 17.05 -3.14
C VAL A 172 9.36 17.99 -3.11
N ASP A 173 9.93 18.27 -1.93
CA ASP A 173 11.07 19.18 -1.80
C ASP A 173 12.28 18.67 -2.61
N PHE A 174 12.49 17.35 -2.63
CA PHE A 174 13.58 16.76 -3.43
C PHE A 174 13.36 16.97 -4.94
N ILE A 175 12.17 16.70 -5.45
CA ILE A 175 11.85 16.83 -6.89
C ILE A 175 11.88 18.29 -7.33
N ASP A 176 11.40 19.21 -6.49
CA ASP A 176 11.44 20.65 -6.80
C ASP A 176 12.89 21.19 -6.84
N ALA A 177 13.74 20.74 -5.92
CA ALA A 177 15.14 21.13 -5.86
C ALA A 177 16.01 20.42 -6.92
N HIS A 178 15.65 19.18 -7.29
CA HIS A 178 16.39 18.34 -8.23
C HIS A 178 15.43 17.68 -9.24
N PRO A 179 14.89 18.44 -10.21
CA PRO A 179 14.00 17.90 -11.22
C PRO A 179 14.63 16.73 -11.98
N PRO A 180 13.88 15.66 -12.30
CA PRO A 180 14.40 14.54 -13.05
C PRO A 180 14.99 14.95 -14.41
N GLU A 181 16.17 14.45 -14.74
CA GLU A 181 16.80 14.68 -16.05
C GLU A 181 16.51 13.55 -17.06
N GLY A 182 16.08 12.39 -16.56
CA GLY A 182 15.84 11.19 -17.36
C GLY A 182 14.36 10.88 -17.49
N VAL A 183 13.99 10.34 -18.65
CA VAL A 183 12.64 9.82 -18.91
C VAL A 183 12.67 8.29 -18.85
N LEU A 184 11.68 7.71 -18.18
CA LEU A 184 11.55 6.27 -18.02
C LEU A 184 10.19 5.80 -18.53
N HIS A 185 10.23 4.83 -19.44
CA HIS A 185 9.04 4.04 -19.78
C HIS A 185 8.78 3.00 -18.69
N LEU A 186 7.68 3.16 -17.97
CA LEU A 186 7.26 2.24 -16.92
C LEU A 186 6.42 1.10 -17.51
N PRO A 187 6.89 -0.15 -17.49
CA PRO A 187 6.02 -1.27 -17.80
C PRO A 187 5.03 -1.47 -16.67
N GLU A 188 3.92 -2.10 -17.01
CA GLU A 188 2.91 -2.54 -16.08
C GLU A 188 3.53 -3.35 -14.93
N SER A 189 3.26 -2.95 -13.69
CA SER A 189 3.81 -3.58 -12.51
C SER A 189 3.02 -3.21 -11.26
N SER A 190 3.31 -3.94 -10.18
CA SER A 190 2.87 -3.61 -8.84
C SER A 190 4.00 -3.88 -7.84
N TRP A 191 3.83 -3.44 -6.60
CA TRP A 191 4.70 -3.85 -5.48
C TRP A 191 4.26 -5.17 -4.81
N GLY A 192 3.28 -5.87 -5.38
CA GLY A 192 2.74 -7.13 -4.89
C GLY A 192 3.54 -8.37 -5.30
N ALA A 193 2.93 -9.55 -5.15
CA ALA A 193 3.59 -10.83 -5.42
C ALA A 193 3.98 -10.95 -6.89
N GLY A 194 5.25 -11.28 -7.15
CA GLY A 194 5.77 -11.38 -8.50
C GLY A 194 5.94 -10.05 -9.24
N GLY A 195 5.68 -8.90 -8.58
CA GLY A 195 5.80 -7.57 -9.18
C GLY A 195 4.75 -7.28 -10.27
N ASN A 196 3.66 -8.06 -10.30
CA ASN A 196 2.60 -7.99 -11.31
C ASN A 196 1.22 -7.99 -10.63
N HIS A 197 0.17 -8.27 -11.39
CA HIS A 197 -1.22 -8.15 -10.91
C HIS A 197 -1.76 -9.40 -10.23
N PHE A 198 -0.97 -10.47 -10.14
CA PHE A 198 -1.43 -11.78 -9.69
C PHE A 198 -2.10 -11.73 -8.30
N THR A 199 -1.69 -10.79 -7.44
CA THR A 199 -2.28 -10.65 -6.10
C THR A 199 -3.76 -10.24 -6.15
N TRP A 200 -4.19 -9.53 -7.20
CA TRP A 200 -5.57 -9.05 -7.35
C TRP A 200 -6.32 -9.77 -8.48
N ASP A 201 -5.60 -10.25 -9.51
CA ASP A 201 -6.17 -11.00 -10.63
C ASP A 201 -5.54 -12.40 -10.76
N ASN A 202 -6.31 -13.40 -10.35
CA ASN A 202 -5.96 -14.83 -10.44
C ASN A 202 -7.23 -15.68 -10.43
N GLY A 203 -7.08 -17.02 -10.46
CA GLY A 203 -8.22 -17.94 -10.51
C GLY A 203 -9.22 -17.83 -9.36
N ASP A 204 -8.83 -17.31 -8.19
CA ASP A 204 -9.72 -17.13 -7.03
C ASP A 204 -10.48 -15.79 -7.03
N THR A 205 -9.97 -14.79 -7.74
CA THR A 205 -10.46 -13.40 -7.67
C THR A 205 -10.98 -12.87 -9.01
N ASN A 206 -10.65 -13.50 -10.13
CA ASN A 206 -11.02 -13.02 -11.47
C ASN A 206 -12.53 -12.82 -11.66
N TRP A 207 -13.36 -13.60 -10.95
CA TRP A 207 -14.82 -13.47 -11.00
C TRP A 207 -15.33 -12.12 -10.45
N MET A 208 -14.55 -11.41 -9.64
CA MET A 208 -14.92 -10.11 -9.08
C MET A 208 -14.87 -8.99 -10.13
N TRP A 209 -14.02 -9.09 -11.15
CA TRP A 209 -13.84 -8.04 -12.16
C TRP A 209 -15.07 -7.83 -13.04
N GLY A 210 -15.83 -8.90 -13.34
CA GLY A 210 -17.08 -8.77 -14.11
C GLY A 210 -18.08 -7.82 -13.45
N PRO A 211 -18.52 -8.09 -12.21
CA PRO A 211 -19.40 -7.18 -11.47
C PRO A 211 -18.81 -5.79 -11.24
N ILE A 212 -17.49 -5.64 -11.08
CA ILE A 212 -16.84 -4.33 -10.94
C ILE A 212 -17.07 -3.51 -12.22
N HIS A 213 -16.72 -4.04 -13.39
CA HIS A 213 -16.87 -3.33 -14.66
C HIS A 213 -18.36 -3.04 -14.98
N GLU A 214 -19.26 -3.97 -14.69
CA GLU A 214 -20.71 -3.75 -14.84
C GLU A 214 -21.21 -2.58 -13.97
N CYS A 215 -20.72 -2.47 -12.73
CA CYS A 215 -21.08 -1.38 -11.85
C CYS A 215 -20.44 -0.04 -12.28
N GLU A 216 -19.21 -0.06 -12.79
CA GLU A 216 -18.51 1.10 -13.35
C GLU A 216 -19.29 1.70 -14.52
N GLU A 217 -19.58 0.90 -15.54
CA GLU A 217 -20.34 1.31 -16.73
C GLU A 217 -21.72 1.87 -16.33
N ARG A 218 -22.39 1.21 -15.38
CA ARG A 218 -23.71 1.64 -14.90
C ARG A 218 -23.66 2.93 -14.08
N MET A 219 -22.62 3.11 -13.25
CA MET A 219 -22.44 4.35 -12.48
C MET A 219 -22.18 5.53 -13.41
N GLN A 220 -21.35 5.33 -14.43
CA GLN A 220 -21.09 6.33 -15.47
C GLN A 220 -22.37 6.72 -16.22
N ALA A 221 -23.15 5.73 -16.68
CA ALA A 221 -24.41 5.99 -17.37
C ALA A 221 -25.41 6.78 -16.50
N LEU A 222 -25.52 6.47 -15.20
CA LEU A 222 -26.32 7.25 -14.26
C LEU A 222 -25.78 8.68 -14.10
N ALA A 223 -24.46 8.85 -14.02
CA ALA A 223 -23.85 10.15 -13.88
C ALA A 223 -24.13 11.06 -15.09
N ASP A 224 -24.09 10.50 -16.29
CA ASP A 224 -24.39 11.19 -17.55
C ASP A 224 -25.88 11.51 -17.69
N GLN A 225 -26.76 10.56 -17.36
CA GLN A 225 -28.21 10.73 -17.47
C GLN A 225 -28.74 11.83 -16.55
N PHE A 226 -28.27 11.87 -15.29
CA PHE A 226 -28.78 12.81 -14.29
C PHE A 226 -27.98 14.13 -14.32
N GLU A 227 -28.24 14.99 -15.31
CA GLU A 227 -27.63 16.32 -15.39
C GLU A 227 -28.08 17.26 -14.27
N ASN A 228 -29.40 17.28 -14.00
CA ASN A 228 -30.05 18.17 -13.05
C ASN A 228 -30.96 17.35 -12.11
N PRO A 229 -30.40 16.51 -11.23
CA PRO A 229 -31.21 15.67 -10.35
C PRO A 229 -31.92 16.51 -9.28
N SER A 230 -33.13 16.09 -8.95
CA SER A 230 -33.83 16.46 -7.72
C SER A 230 -33.01 16.09 -6.48
N ASP A 231 -33.38 16.62 -5.31
CA ASP A 231 -32.69 16.33 -4.06
C ASP A 231 -32.73 14.83 -3.71
N SER A 232 -33.86 14.16 -3.98
CA SER A 232 -34.02 12.72 -3.79
C SER A 232 -33.08 11.91 -4.69
N GLU A 233 -33.04 12.23 -5.98
CA GLU A 233 -32.14 11.56 -6.93
C GLU A 233 -30.69 11.80 -6.56
N ARG A 234 -30.32 13.03 -6.18
CA ARG A 234 -28.98 13.39 -5.74
C ARG A 234 -28.55 12.60 -4.50
N ALA A 235 -29.44 12.43 -3.52
CA ALA A 235 -29.16 11.64 -2.33
C ALA A 235 -28.85 10.17 -2.67
N VAL A 236 -29.67 9.57 -3.54
CA VAL A 236 -29.48 8.18 -3.98
C VAL A 236 -28.22 8.05 -4.84
N LEU A 237 -28.00 8.91 -5.84
CA LEU A 237 -26.80 8.95 -6.68
C LEU A 237 -25.51 9.03 -5.84
N SER A 238 -25.51 9.88 -4.81
CA SER A 238 -24.36 10.02 -3.92
C SER A 238 -24.06 8.72 -3.17
N GLN A 239 -25.09 8.01 -2.70
CA GLN A 239 -24.89 6.72 -2.04
C GLN A 239 -24.52 5.61 -3.03
N THR A 240 -25.10 5.60 -4.24
CA THR A 240 -24.71 4.66 -5.32
C THR A 240 -23.23 4.80 -5.65
N ALA A 241 -22.73 6.03 -5.77
CA ALA A 241 -21.33 6.31 -6.00
C ALA A 241 -20.42 5.82 -4.84
N ARG A 242 -20.88 5.87 -3.58
CA ARG A 242 -20.12 5.29 -2.45
C ARG A 242 -20.05 3.77 -2.54
N GLU A 243 -21.15 3.10 -2.86
CA GLU A 243 -21.15 1.64 -3.03
C GLU A 243 -20.23 1.23 -4.19
N ALA A 244 -20.17 2.00 -5.28
CA ALA A 244 -19.22 1.80 -6.38
C ALA A 244 -17.76 1.90 -5.91
N LEU A 245 -17.40 2.93 -5.13
CA LEU A 245 -16.03 3.02 -4.58
C LEU A 245 -15.72 1.90 -3.58
N LEU A 246 -16.69 1.52 -2.75
CA LEU A 246 -16.50 0.48 -1.75
C LEU A 246 -16.33 -0.91 -2.36
N LEU A 247 -17.08 -1.25 -3.43
CA LEU A 247 -16.88 -2.53 -4.13
C LEU A 247 -15.55 -2.58 -4.89
N GLN A 248 -14.99 -1.43 -5.31
CA GLN A 248 -13.70 -1.32 -5.99
C GLN A 248 -12.48 -1.42 -5.07
N SER A 249 -12.66 -1.57 -3.74
CA SER A 249 -11.50 -1.70 -2.86
C SER A 249 -10.65 -2.92 -3.23
N SER A 250 -9.36 -2.67 -3.50
CA SER A 250 -8.37 -3.71 -3.80
C SER A 250 -8.14 -4.68 -2.63
N ASP A 251 -8.60 -4.33 -1.43
CA ASP A 251 -8.55 -5.20 -0.25
C ASP A 251 -9.36 -6.49 -0.46
N TRP A 252 -10.46 -6.46 -1.21
CA TRP A 252 -11.32 -7.63 -1.40
C TRP A 252 -10.58 -8.79 -2.08
N PRO A 253 -10.04 -8.61 -3.30
CA PRO A 253 -9.25 -9.67 -3.92
C PRO A 253 -7.95 -9.96 -3.13
N PHE A 254 -7.31 -8.96 -2.51
CA PHE A 254 -6.12 -9.18 -1.68
C PHE A 254 -6.38 -10.15 -0.50
N LEU A 255 -7.46 -9.95 0.25
CA LEU A 255 -7.84 -10.80 1.38
C LEU A 255 -8.25 -12.21 0.96
N VAL A 256 -8.83 -12.35 -0.25
CA VAL A 256 -9.14 -13.66 -0.84
C VAL A 256 -7.86 -14.41 -1.21
N THR A 257 -6.94 -13.76 -1.92
CA THR A 257 -5.69 -14.38 -2.38
C THR A 257 -4.74 -14.71 -1.24
N THR A 258 -4.67 -13.88 -0.21
CA THR A 258 -3.82 -14.13 0.97
C THR A 258 -4.44 -15.10 1.98
N GLY A 259 -5.72 -15.45 1.83
CA GLY A 259 -6.46 -16.36 2.70
C GLY A 259 -6.67 -15.84 4.13
N GLN A 260 -6.45 -14.55 4.38
CA GLN A 260 -6.52 -13.98 5.74
C GLN A 260 -7.96 -13.86 6.24
N ALA A 261 -8.87 -13.41 5.37
CA ALA A 261 -10.28 -13.20 5.68
C ALA A 261 -11.15 -13.44 4.44
N ARG A 262 -10.91 -14.55 3.73
CA ARG A 262 -11.51 -14.85 2.42
C ARG A 262 -13.03 -14.74 2.43
N GLU A 263 -13.71 -15.42 3.36
CA GLU A 263 -15.17 -15.42 3.44
C GLU A 263 -15.74 -14.02 3.71
N TYR A 264 -15.09 -13.27 4.61
CA TYR A 264 -15.46 -11.89 4.90
C TYR A 264 -15.32 -11.00 3.66
N ALA A 265 -14.22 -11.10 2.92
CA ALA A 265 -13.98 -10.31 1.72
C ALA A 265 -15.01 -10.61 0.62
N ILE A 266 -15.30 -11.89 0.36
CA ILE A 266 -16.33 -12.30 -0.61
C ILE A 266 -17.70 -11.75 -0.20
N GLN A 267 -18.07 -11.91 1.08
CA GLN A 267 -19.34 -11.41 1.59
C GLN A 267 -19.47 -9.88 1.46
N ARG A 268 -18.42 -9.14 1.83
CA ARG A 268 -18.40 -7.68 1.77
C ARG A 268 -18.50 -7.17 0.33
N PHE A 269 -17.72 -7.74 -0.57
CA PHE A 269 -17.78 -7.42 -2.00
C PHE A 269 -19.20 -7.63 -2.55
N SER A 270 -19.77 -8.83 -2.39
CA SER A 270 -21.11 -9.13 -2.89
C SER A 270 -22.19 -8.22 -2.28
N GLN A 271 -22.08 -7.86 -1.00
CA GLN A 271 -22.99 -6.91 -0.37
C GLN A 271 -22.94 -5.52 -1.01
N HIS A 272 -21.75 -5.01 -1.32
CA HIS A 272 -21.62 -3.70 -1.99
C HIS A 272 -22.19 -3.74 -3.41
N VAL A 273 -21.97 -4.84 -4.15
CA VAL A 273 -22.59 -5.07 -5.47
C VAL A 273 -24.13 -5.08 -5.38
N ASP A 274 -24.69 -5.82 -4.42
CA ASP A 274 -26.16 -5.89 -4.23
C ASP A 274 -26.76 -4.53 -3.86
N ARG A 275 -26.08 -3.76 -2.99
CA ARG A 275 -26.52 -2.43 -2.57
C ARG A 275 -26.46 -1.44 -3.73
N PHE A 276 -25.36 -1.43 -4.47
CA PHE A 276 -25.20 -0.63 -5.69
C PHE A 276 -26.35 -0.91 -6.65
N ASN A 277 -26.59 -2.18 -6.96
CA ASN A 277 -27.62 -2.59 -7.93
C ASN A 277 -29.02 -2.18 -7.51
N LYS A 278 -29.35 -2.27 -6.22
CA LYS A 278 -30.66 -1.85 -5.69
C LYS A 278 -30.86 -0.34 -5.78
N LEU A 279 -29.85 0.47 -5.44
CA LEU A 279 -29.93 1.93 -5.55
C LEU A 279 -30.01 2.38 -7.00
N ALA A 280 -29.15 1.83 -7.87
CA ALA A 280 -29.14 2.11 -9.30
C ALA A 280 -30.50 1.79 -9.95
N LEU A 281 -31.07 0.62 -9.64
CA LEU A 281 -32.40 0.25 -10.14
C LEU A 281 -33.48 1.25 -9.69
N SER A 282 -33.43 1.73 -8.43
CA SER A 282 -34.41 2.70 -7.94
C SER A 282 -34.38 4.03 -8.72
N LEU A 283 -33.21 4.46 -9.18
CA LEU A 283 -33.04 5.63 -10.03
C LEU A 283 -33.60 5.39 -11.44
N GLU A 284 -33.27 4.25 -12.03
CA GLU A 284 -33.72 3.86 -13.38
C GLU A 284 -35.24 3.70 -13.48
N GLU A 285 -35.88 3.22 -12.41
CA GLU A 285 -37.33 3.12 -12.32
C GLU A 285 -38.03 4.47 -12.03
N GLY A 286 -37.27 5.56 -11.85
CA GLY A 286 -37.79 6.88 -11.51
C GLY A 286 -38.39 6.95 -10.10
N LYS A 287 -37.97 6.05 -9.20
CA LYS A 287 -38.45 5.94 -7.81
C LYS A 287 -37.26 5.90 -6.86
N PRO A 288 -36.50 7.01 -6.73
CA PRO A 288 -35.29 7.06 -5.91
C PRO A 288 -35.60 6.63 -4.47
N ASP A 289 -34.97 5.54 -4.02
CA ASP A 289 -35.16 4.99 -2.68
C ASP A 289 -34.29 5.73 -1.65
N VAL A 290 -34.72 6.94 -1.29
CA VAL A 290 -34.02 7.81 -0.33
C VAL A 290 -33.91 7.14 1.04
N GLY A 291 -34.94 6.43 1.48
CA GLY A 291 -34.93 5.76 2.79
C GLY A 291 -33.85 4.67 2.87
N TYR A 292 -33.70 3.88 1.81
CA TYR A 292 -32.61 2.92 1.73
C TYR A 292 -31.25 3.63 1.63
N ALA A 293 -31.12 4.69 0.81
CA ALA A 293 -29.87 5.45 0.73
C ALA A 293 -29.44 6.04 2.09
N GLU A 294 -30.38 6.54 2.90
CA GLU A 294 -30.13 7.03 4.26
C GLU A 294 -29.71 5.91 5.23
N GLU A 295 -30.33 4.73 5.14
CA GLU A 295 -29.93 3.55 5.92
C GLU A 295 -28.48 3.16 5.61
N LEU A 296 -28.14 3.09 4.32
CA LEU A 296 -26.79 2.78 3.87
C LEU A 296 -25.79 3.85 4.28
N TRP A 297 -26.18 5.14 4.21
CA TRP A 297 -25.34 6.25 4.66
C TRP A 297 -24.92 6.13 6.12
N GLU A 298 -25.81 5.69 7.02
CA GLU A 298 -25.44 5.48 8.42
C GLU A 298 -24.46 4.33 8.63
N ARG A 299 -24.43 3.35 7.71
CA ARG A 299 -23.50 2.22 7.77
C ARG A 299 -22.17 2.48 7.05
N ASP A 300 -22.23 3.07 5.87
CA ASP A 300 -21.15 3.23 4.91
C ASP A 300 -20.79 4.73 4.75
N LYS A 301 -20.62 5.40 5.90
CA LYS A 301 -20.49 6.86 6.07
C LYS A 301 -19.13 7.44 5.65
N VAL A 302 -18.67 7.06 4.45
CA VAL A 302 -17.42 7.56 3.84
C VAL A 302 -17.72 8.60 2.77
N PHE A 303 -16.76 9.47 2.48
CA PHE A 303 -16.86 10.49 1.41
C PHE A 303 -18.15 11.34 1.52
N PRO A 304 -18.29 12.17 2.58
CA PRO A 304 -19.48 13.00 2.77
C PRO A 304 -19.75 13.94 1.59
N ASN A 305 -18.68 14.36 0.91
CA ASN A 305 -18.73 15.30 -0.20
C ASN A 305 -18.54 14.61 -1.57
N ILE A 306 -18.82 13.30 -1.66
CA ILE A 306 -18.75 12.59 -2.94
C ILE A 306 -19.63 13.29 -3.98
N ASP A 307 -19.10 13.47 -5.17
CA ASP A 307 -19.83 13.98 -6.30
C ASP A 307 -20.00 12.86 -7.32
N TYR A 308 -21.23 12.42 -7.54
CA TYR A 308 -21.52 11.38 -8.52
C TYR A 308 -21.08 11.78 -9.94
N ARG A 309 -20.89 13.08 -10.22
CA ARG A 309 -20.44 13.59 -11.51
C ARG A 309 -18.96 13.30 -11.80
N TRP A 310 -18.18 12.89 -10.81
CA TRP A 310 -16.80 12.44 -11.03
C TRP A 310 -16.71 11.16 -11.88
N PHE A 311 -17.82 10.46 -12.05
CA PHE A 311 -17.93 9.24 -12.85
C PHE A 311 -18.37 9.49 -14.29
N ARG A 312 -18.48 10.76 -14.73
CA ARG A 312 -18.74 11.09 -16.13
C ARG A 312 -17.47 10.94 -16.97
N ASP A 313 -17.67 10.66 -18.25
CA ASP A 313 -16.63 10.78 -19.28
C ASP A 313 -16.33 12.24 -19.65
#